data_AF-A0A6G7XRC5-F1
#
_entry.id   AF-A0A6G7XRC5-F1
#
_cell.length_a   1.000
_cell.length_b   1.000
_cell.length_c   1.000
_cell.angle_alpha   90.00
_cell.angle_beta   90.00
_cell.angle_gamma   90.00
#
_symmetry.space_group_name_H-M   'P 1'
#
loop_
_entity.id
_entity.type
_entity.pdbx_description
1 polymer ?
#
loop_
_entity_poly.entity_id
_entity_poly.type
_entity_poly.pdbx_seq_one_letter_code
_entity_poly.pdbx_strand_id
1 'polypeptide(L)'
;MSCGDPNDTDCTAALERMVFFIDNELADADAATIKQHLDDCAPCVDHFVLERAVKALVARSCAERAPDELRHKVLISIRQEIQVRYGETGPA
;
A
#
# COMPACT_ATOMS: atom_id res chain seq x y z
N MET A 1 5.73 -16.69 15.44
CA MET A 1 7.14 -16.55 15.87
C MET A 1 7.19 -15.23 16.62
N SER A 2 7.60 -15.27 17.89
CA SER A 2 7.51 -14.16 18.83
C SER A 2 8.71 -13.23 18.64
N CYS A 3 8.45 -11.93 18.57
CA CYS A 3 9.48 -10.90 18.52
C CYS A 3 10.09 -10.87 19.92
N GLY A 4 11.39 -11.15 20.06
CA GLY A 4 12.03 -11.54 21.33
C GLY A 4 12.13 -10.48 22.45
N ASP A 5 11.17 -9.56 22.59
CA ASP A 5 11.13 -8.46 23.57
C ASP A 5 9.68 -7.92 23.79
N PRO A 6 9.39 -7.07 24.80
CA PRO A 6 8.05 -6.88 25.42
C PRO A 6 6.93 -6.27 24.55
N ASN A 7 7.17 -6.00 23.27
CA ASN A 7 6.17 -5.52 22.31
C ASN A 7 5.52 -6.65 21.48
N ASP A 8 5.57 -7.91 21.94
CA ASP A 8 5.06 -9.06 21.20
C ASP A 8 3.56 -8.94 20.82
N THR A 9 2.76 -8.30 21.67
CA THR A 9 1.35 -7.97 21.36
C THR A 9 1.21 -6.94 20.25
N ASP A 10 2.09 -5.93 20.23
CA ASP A 10 2.09 -4.87 19.22
C ASP A 10 2.60 -5.40 17.88
N CYS A 11 3.59 -6.29 17.91
CA CYS A 11 4.11 -6.96 16.73
C CYS A 11 3.05 -7.88 16.10
N THR A 12 2.31 -8.64 16.92
CA THR A 12 1.21 -9.48 16.44
C THR A 12 0.14 -8.62 15.76
N ALA A 13 -0.29 -7.53 16.41
CA ALA A 13 -1.27 -6.60 15.86
C ALA A 13 -0.79 -5.90 14.57
N ALA A 14 0.51 -5.62 14.46
CA ALA A 14 1.12 -5.04 13.27
C ALA A 14 1.19 -6.03 12.12
N LEU A 15 1.57 -7.29 12.38
CA LEU A 15 1.62 -8.37 11.41
C LEU A 15 0.23 -8.69 10.84
N GLU A 16 -0.80 -8.73 11.68
CA GLU A 16 -2.20 -8.92 11.22
C GLU A 16 -2.67 -7.83 10.25
N ARG A 17 -2.18 -6.59 10.43
CA ARG A 17 -2.55 -5.44 9.61
C ARG A 17 -1.61 -5.19 8.43
N MET A 18 -0.50 -5.91 8.36
CA MET A 18 0.59 -5.64 7.42
C MET A 18 0.18 -5.80 5.96
N VAL A 19 -0.66 -6.78 5.65
CA VAL A 19 -1.15 -7.02 4.29
C VAL A 19 -2.01 -5.86 3.80
N PHE A 20 -2.95 -5.38 4.63
CA PHE A 20 -3.77 -4.22 4.32
C PHE A 20 -2.91 -2.95 4.16
N PHE A 21 -1.86 -2.80 4.97
CA PHE A 21 -0.89 -1.73 4.80
C PHE A 21 -0.17 -1.81 3.44
N ILE A 22 0.27 -3.00 3.03
CA ILE A 22 0.92 -3.25 1.73
C ILE A 22 -0.02 -3.01 0.54
N ASP A 23 -1.32 -3.24 0.71
CA ASP A 23 -2.36 -2.96 -0.28
C ASP A 23 -2.87 -1.52 -0.25
N ASN A 24 -2.40 -0.69 0.69
CA ASN A 24 -2.87 0.69 0.92
C ASN A 24 -4.38 0.74 1.23
N GLU A 25 -4.86 -0.23 2.01
CA GLU A 25 -6.26 -0.39 2.44
C GLU A 25 -6.50 0.03 3.89
N LEU A 26 -5.51 0.67 4.53
CA LEU A 26 -5.63 1.23 5.87
C LEU A 26 -5.98 2.71 5.82
N ALA A 27 -6.71 3.18 6.84
CA ALA A 27 -6.86 4.61 7.08
C ALA A 27 -5.50 5.25 7.42
N ASP A 28 -5.36 6.55 7.17
CA ASP A 28 -4.07 7.25 7.34
C ASP A 28 -3.47 7.10 8.74
N ALA A 29 -4.31 7.11 9.78
CA ALA A 29 -3.88 6.94 11.17
C ALA A 29 -3.34 5.53 11.45
N ASP A 30 -4.00 4.49 10.92
CA ASP A 30 -3.57 3.10 11.07
C ASP A 30 -2.30 2.84 10.27
N ALA A 31 -2.21 3.39 9.06
CA ALA A 31 -1.01 3.32 8.24
C ALA A 31 0.19 4.00 8.91
N ALA A 32 -0.01 5.13 9.59
CA ALA A 32 1.03 5.80 10.37
C ALA A 32 1.52 4.93 11.54
N THR A 33 0.61 4.21 12.20
CA THR A 33 0.94 3.32 13.32
C THR A 33 1.81 2.16 12.86
N ILE A 34 1.49 1.54 11.72
CA ILE A 34 2.31 0.47 11.14
C ILE A 34 3.68 0.99 10.70
N LYS A 35 3.76 2.19 10.11
CA LYS A 35 5.05 2.81 9.76
C LYS A 35 5.94 2.99 10.98
N GLN A 36 5.41 3.59 12.04
CA GLN A 36 6.15 3.79 13.28
C GLN A 36 6.67 2.45 13.84
N HIS A 37 5.83 1.42 13.84
CA HIS A 37 6.24 0.10 14.29
C HIS A 37 7.39 -0.48 13.45
N LEU A 38 7.33 -0.34 12.11
CA LEU A 38 8.41 -0.78 11.23
C LEU A 38 9.70 0.01 11.45
N ASP A 39 9.63 1.29 11.79
CA ASP A 39 10.80 2.11 12.12
C ASP A 39 11.48 1.65 13.42
N ASP A 40 10.70 1.15 14.38
CA ASP A 40 11.18 0.73 15.70
C ASP A 40 11.49 -0.77 15.81
N CYS A 41 11.02 -1.60 14.87
CA CYS A 41 11.04 -3.07 14.97
C CYS A 41 11.67 -3.74 13.73
N ALA A 42 12.99 -3.94 13.78
CA ALA A 42 13.76 -4.64 12.74
C ALA A 42 13.17 -6.01 12.31
N PRO A 43 12.74 -6.93 13.21
CA PRO A 43 12.20 -8.20 12.76
C PRO A 43 10.89 -8.05 11.97
N CYS A 44 10.05 -7.06 12.30
CA CYS A 44 8.84 -6.78 11.52
C CYS A 44 9.14 -6.16 10.15
N VAL A 45 10.26 -5.46 9.99
CA VAL A 45 10.75 -5.03 8.67
C VAL A 45 11.10 -6.23 7.78
N ASP A 46 11.79 -7.24 8.33
CA ASP A 46 12.10 -8.46 7.57
C ASP A 46 10.83 -9.17 7.09
N HIS A 47 9.81 -9.26 7.95
CA HIS A 47 8.48 -9.76 7.58
C HIS A 47 7.82 -8.92 6.48
N PHE A 48 7.86 -7.59 6.59
CA PHE A 48 7.30 -6.69 5.58
C PHE A 48 7.97 -6.88 4.21
N VAL A 49 9.30 -7.02 4.17
CA VAL A 49 10.04 -7.29 2.94
C VAL A 49 9.63 -8.63 2.33
N LEU A 50 9.49 -9.67 3.16
CA LEU A 50 9.02 -10.98 2.71
C LEU A 50 7.61 -10.90 2.09
N GLU A 51 6.65 -10.27 2.78
CA GLU A 51 5.27 -10.14 2.29
C GLU A 51 5.22 -9.38 0.96
N ARG A 52 6.00 -8.30 0.81
CA ARG A 52 6.11 -7.58 -0.47
C ARG A 52 6.71 -8.46 -1.58
N ALA A 53 7.71 -9.27 -1.26
CA ALA A 53 8.31 -10.19 -2.23
C ALA A 53 7.32 -11.27 -2.68
N VAL A 54 6.50 -11.79 -1.76
CA VAL A 54 5.42 -12.74 -2.07
C VAL A 54 4.36 -12.08 -2.94
N LYS A 55 3.88 -10.88 -2.59
CA LYS A 55 2.92 -10.12 -3.42
C LYS A 55 3.45 -9.88 -4.83
N ALA A 56 4.72 -9.48 -4.96
CA ALA A 56 5.36 -9.31 -6.27
C ALA A 56 5.47 -10.62 -7.07
N LEU A 57 5.70 -11.76 -6.39
CA LEU A 57 5.70 -13.09 -7.00
C LEU A 57 4.33 -13.51 -7.51
N VAL A 58 3.27 -13.25 -6.75
CA VAL A 58 1.91 -13.55 -7.20
C VAL A 58 1.55 -12.66 -8.40
N ALA A 59 1.82 -11.36 -8.31
CA ALA A 59 1.51 -10.41 -9.38
C ALA A 59 2.21 -10.76 -10.71
N ARG A 60 3.46 -11.23 -10.70
CA ARG A 60 4.14 -11.64 -11.94
C ARG A 60 3.62 -12.95 -12.52
N SER A 61 3.10 -13.85 -11.67
CA SER A 61 2.69 -15.20 -12.09
C SER A 61 1.23 -15.25 -12.53
N CYS A 62 0.38 -14.36 -12.01
CA CYS A 62 -1.08 -14.42 -12.16
C CYS A 62 -1.69 -13.06 -12.55
N ALA A 63 -1.11 -12.35 -13.52
CA ALA A 63 -1.65 -11.07 -14.00
C ALA A 63 -2.52 -11.25 -15.26
N GLU A 64 -3.75 -10.75 -15.21
CA GLU A 64 -4.59 -10.56 -16.38
C GLU A 64 -4.40 -9.15 -16.96
N ARG A 65 -4.35 -9.05 -18.29
CA ARG A 65 -4.24 -7.75 -18.97
C ARG A 65 -5.63 -7.13 -19.11
N ALA A 66 -5.83 -5.97 -18.48
CA ALA A 66 -7.05 -5.19 -18.65
C ALA A 66 -7.31 -4.89 -20.15
N PRO A 67 -8.56 -5.01 -20.63
CA PRO A 67 -8.91 -4.68 -22.01
C PRO A 67 -8.50 -3.25 -22.39
N ASP A 68 -8.02 -3.06 -23.62
CA ASP A 68 -7.50 -1.76 -24.07
C ASP A 68 -8.57 -0.65 -24.06
N GLU A 69 -9.85 -1.02 -24.25
CA GLU A 69 -10.96 -0.08 -24.13
C GLU A 69 -11.10 0.49 -22.70
N LEU A 70 -11.01 -0.37 -21.69
CA LEU A 70 -11.07 0.06 -20.28
C LEU A 70 -9.89 0.96 -19.94
N ARG A 71 -8.68 0.59 -20.40
CA ARG A 71 -7.48 1.41 -20.22
C ARG A 71 -7.64 2.80 -20.85
N HIS A 72 -8.20 2.88 -22.06
CA HIS A 72 -8.49 4.16 -22.70
C HIS A 72 -9.48 5.01 -21.91
N LYS A 73 -10.59 4.43 -21.44
CA LYS A 73 -11.59 5.13 -20.64
C LYS A 73 -10.98 5.72 -19.36
N VAL A 74 -10.19 4.93 -18.63
CA VAL A 74 -9.50 5.38 -17.41
C VAL A 74 -8.55 6.55 -17.71
N LEU A 75 -7.73 6.45 -18.76
CA LEU A 75 -6.80 7.53 -19.14
C LEU A 75 -7.53 8.82 -19.54
N ILE A 76 -8.67 8.72 -20.21
CA ILE A 76 -9.51 9.89 -20.53
C ILE A 76 -10.04 10.52 -19.24
N SER A 77 -10.61 9.72 -18.33
CA SER A 77 -11.15 10.20 -17.06
C SER A 77 -10.08 10.94 -16.23
N ILE A 78 -8.89 10.35 -16.09
CA ILE A 78 -7.77 10.96 -15.37
C ILE A 78 -7.38 12.30 -16.00
N ARG A 79 -7.26 12.38 -17.34
CA ARG A 79 -6.92 13.64 -18.02
C ARG A 79 -7.97 14.72 -17.80
N GLN A 80 -9.25 14.35 -17.86
CA GLN A 80 -10.36 15.29 -17.64
C GLN A 80 -10.36 15.85 -16.21
N GLU A 81 -10.23 14.99 -15.19
CA GLU A 81 -10.16 15.43 -13.79
C GLU A 81 -8.98 16.37 -13.53
N ILE A 82 -7.82 16.07 -14.13
CA ILE A 82 -6.64 16.93 -14.04
C ILE A 82 -6.91 18.30 -14.68
N GLN A 83 -7.51 18.34 -15.88
CA GLN A 83 -7.83 19.60 -16.57
C GLN A 83 -8.81 20.47 -15.78
N VAL A 84 -9.82 19.89 -15.13
CA VAL A 84 -10.78 20.64 -14.30
C VAL A 84 -10.06 21.30 -13.12
N ARG A 85 -9.22 20.55 -12.39
CA ARG A 85 -8.49 21.07 -11.22
C ARG A 85 -7.54 22.23 -11.56
N TYR A 86 -6.86 22.16 -12.72
CA TYR A 86 -5.99 23.25 -13.18
C TYR A 86 -6.77 24.43 -13.80
N GLY A 87 -7.95 24.20 -14.37
CA GLY A 87 -8.82 25.26 -14.89
C GLY A 87 -9.44 26.14 -13.79
N GLU A 88 -9.65 25.58 -12.60
CA GLU A 88 -10.17 26.28 -11.42
C GLU A 88 -9.11 27.02 -10.60
N THR A 89 -7.82 26.72 -10.82
CA THR A 89 -6.68 27.28 -10.06
C THR A 89 -5.69 28.08 -10.92
N GLY A 90 -6.03 28.38 -12.18
CA GLY A 90 -5.20 29.21 -13.05
C GLY A 90 -5.02 30.64 -12.48
N PRO A 91 -3.79 31.18 -12.40
CA PRO A 91 -3.59 32.54 -11.93
C PRO A 91 -4.17 33.51 -12.96
N ALA A 92 -4.92 34.51 -12.46
CA ALA A 92 -5.30 35.70 -13.22
C ALA A 92 -4.06 36.53 -13.57
#